data_AF-A0A2R3N161-F1
#
_entry.id   AF-A0A2R3N161-F1
#
_cell.length_a   1.000
_cell.length_b   1.000
_cell.length_c   1.000
_cell.angle_alpha   90.00
_cell.angle_beta   90.00
_cell.angle_gamma   90.00
#
_symmetry.space_group_name_H-M   'P 1'
#
loop_
_entity.id
_entity.type
_entity.pdbx_description
1 polymer ?
#
loop_
_entity_poly.entity_id
_entity_poly.type
_entity_poly.pdbx_seq_one_letter_code
_entity_poly.pdbx_strand_id
1 'polypeptide(L)'
;MKLIEAKKEIDKLANIPFKNYLSPSHYNDIIKNKGKTGQILELTIGLQLSNTTLDFEDGELKTNKCDRYGNPLETMFITQIASMIDEILDKKPFETTKLYKKLQNILYVPISKDGDPAQWMYLPSIQVDLSQSKYRDLAKQLEEDYYTICDTMNKQLSASPTATLHTANGKFIQVRTKDSQPYHSIFSKKYGRKISDKNRAFYFKKEFMKYIASPEK
;
A
#
# COMPACT_ATOMS: atom_id res chain seq x y z
N MET A 1 -13.79 0.69 14.29
CA MET A 1 -12.62 0.15 15.00
C MET A 1 -11.44 1.06 14.75
N LYS A 2 -10.71 1.41 15.80
CA LYS A 2 -9.45 2.17 15.71
C LYS A 2 -8.27 1.25 15.44
N LEU A 3 -7.23 1.79 14.81
CA LEU A 3 -6.02 1.06 14.44
C LEU A 3 -5.35 0.39 15.64
N ILE A 4 -5.32 1.05 16.80
CA ILE A 4 -4.71 0.49 18.02
C ILE A 4 -5.47 -0.73 18.56
N GLU A 5 -6.78 -0.80 18.36
CA GLU A 5 -7.60 -1.94 18.76
C GLU A 5 -7.31 -3.12 17.83
N ALA A 6 -7.28 -2.86 16.51
CA ALA A 6 -6.90 -3.84 15.51
C ALA A 6 -5.49 -4.40 15.76
N LYS A 7 -4.52 -3.52 16.07
CA LYS A 7 -3.16 -3.94 16.40
C LYS A 7 -3.12 -4.98 17.52
N LYS A 8 -3.87 -4.76 18.61
CA LYS A 8 -3.92 -5.70 19.73
C LYS A 8 -4.46 -7.06 19.32
N GLU A 9 -5.50 -7.10 18.49
CA GLU A 9 -6.06 -8.37 18.01
C GLU A 9 -5.14 -9.08 17.00
N ILE A 10 -4.50 -8.33 16.10
CA ILE A 10 -3.55 -8.87 15.12
C ILE A 10 -2.32 -9.45 15.80
N ASP A 11 -1.77 -8.77 16.81
CA ASP A 11 -0.57 -9.23 17.51
C ASP A 11 -0.81 -10.54 18.28
N LYS A 12 -2.04 -10.84 18.70
CA LYS A 12 -2.40 -12.16 19.28
C LYS A 12 -2.28 -13.30 18.27
N LEU A 13 -2.36 -13.00 16.98
CA LEU A 13 -2.25 -13.97 15.88
C LEU A 13 -0.83 -14.07 15.33
N ALA A 14 0.09 -13.22 15.78
CA ALA A 14 1.46 -13.18 15.27
C ALA A 14 2.20 -14.49 15.58
N ASN A 15 2.94 -14.98 14.57
CA ASN A 15 3.70 -16.23 14.61
C ASN A 15 2.86 -17.49 14.84
N ILE A 16 1.55 -17.42 14.64
CA ILE A 16 0.66 -18.58 14.68
C ILE A 16 0.40 -19.03 13.24
N PRO A 17 0.71 -20.30 12.89
CA PRO A 17 0.35 -20.85 11.59
C PRO A 17 -1.13 -20.75 11.31
N PHE A 18 -1.50 -20.35 10.10
CA PHE A 18 -2.90 -20.16 9.72
C PHE A 18 -3.73 -21.42 9.96
N LYS A 19 -3.16 -22.64 9.76
CA LYS A 19 -3.80 -23.94 10.06
C LYS A 19 -4.44 -24.07 11.45
N ASN A 20 -3.96 -23.29 12.42
CA ASN A 20 -4.43 -23.39 13.79
C ASN A 20 -5.75 -22.63 14.02
N TYR A 21 -6.14 -21.72 13.12
CA TYR A 21 -7.34 -20.88 13.32
C TYR A 21 -8.14 -20.58 12.04
N LEU A 22 -7.64 -20.90 10.86
CA LEU A 22 -8.41 -20.84 9.61
C LEU A 22 -8.82 -22.24 9.14
N SER A 23 -9.86 -22.32 8.31
CA SER A 23 -10.26 -23.57 7.66
C SER A 23 -9.44 -23.85 6.39
N PRO A 24 -9.32 -25.12 5.95
CA PRO A 24 -8.63 -25.47 4.72
C PRO A 24 -9.10 -24.76 3.45
N SER A 25 -10.39 -24.41 3.36
CA SER A 25 -10.95 -23.67 2.23
C SER A 25 -10.34 -22.27 2.12
N HIS A 26 -10.02 -21.62 3.24
CA HIS A 26 -9.39 -20.31 3.24
C HIS A 26 -7.95 -20.35 2.70
N TYR A 27 -7.15 -21.40 2.94
CA TYR A 27 -5.80 -21.51 2.36
C TYR A 27 -5.83 -21.54 0.84
N ASN A 28 -6.68 -22.41 0.29
CA ASN A 28 -6.81 -22.59 -1.16
C ASN A 28 -7.23 -21.29 -1.85
N ASP A 29 -8.05 -20.50 -1.18
CA ASP A 29 -8.51 -19.20 -1.64
C ASP A 29 -7.42 -18.13 -1.62
N ILE A 30 -6.59 -18.08 -0.57
CA ILE A 30 -5.44 -17.16 -0.47
C ILE A 30 -4.43 -17.43 -1.59
N ILE A 31 -4.19 -18.70 -1.94
CA ILE A 31 -3.26 -19.09 -3.00
C ILE A 31 -3.77 -18.59 -4.36
N LYS A 32 -5.08 -18.76 -4.63
CA LYS A 32 -5.70 -18.39 -5.91
C LYS A 32 -5.86 -16.88 -6.06
N ASN A 33 -6.15 -16.16 -4.98
CA ASN A 33 -6.39 -14.72 -5.01
C ASN A 33 -5.50 -13.97 -4.02
N LYS A 34 -4.46 -13.32 -4.56
CA LYS A 34 -3.50 -12.53 -3.77
C LYS A 34 -4.17 -11.45 -2.90
N GLY A 35 -5.31 -10.91 -3.31
CA GLY A 35 -6.07 -9.92 -2.55
C GLY A 35 -6.81 -10.50 -1.33
N LYS A 36 -7.13 -11.81 -1.33
CA LYS A 36 -7.87 -12.45 -0.23
C LYS A 36 -7.08 -12.53 1.07
N THR A 37 -5.74 -12.43 1.04
CA THR A 37 -4.96 -12.50 2.29
C THR A 37 -5.21 -11.31 3.21
N GLY A 38 -5.36 -10.10 2.66
CA GLY A 38 -5.74 -8.92 3.41
C GLY A 38 -7.16 -9.03 3.96
N GLN A 39 -8.10 -9.45 3.11
CA GLN A 39 -9.51 -9.64 3.50
C GLN A 39 -9.67 -10.67 4.63
N ILE A 40 -8.88 -11.74 4.61
CA ILE A 40 -8.92 -12.74 5.68
C ILE A 40 -8.39 -12.17 6.99
N LEU A 41 -7.36 -11.33 6.96
CA LEU A 41 -6.91 -10.64 8.17
C LEU A 41 -8.03 -9.76 8.73
N GLU A 42 -8.64 -8.92 7.89
CA GLU A 42 -9.76 -8.05 8.25
C GLU A 42 -10.89 -8.85 8.90
N LEU A 43 -11.35 -9.92 8.27
CA LEU A 43 -12.40 -10.78 8.80
C LEU A 43 -12.01 -11.47 10.11
N THR A 44 -10.75 -11.89 10.25
CA THR A 44 -10.27 -12.59 11.47
C THR A 44 -10.29 -11.68 12.69
N ILE A 45 -10.08 -10.38 12.52
CA ILE A 45 -10.17 -9.40 13.60
C ILE A 45 -11.55 -8.71 13.69
N GLY A 46 -12.55 -9.20 12.94
CA GLY A 46 -13.92 -8.71 13.01
C GLY A 46 -14.17 -7.39 12.25
N LEU A 47 -13.28 -6.98 11.34
CA LEU A 47 -13.56 -5.88 10.43
C LEU A 47 -14.53 -6.33 9.34
N GLN A 48 -15.47 -5.45 9.02
CA GLN A 48 -16.31 -5.62 7.83
C GLN A 48 -15.53 -5.18 6.60
N LEU A 49 -15.58 -5.98 5.54
CA LEU A 49 -15.04 -5.60 4.25
C LEU A 49 -15.78 -4.36 3.75
N SER A 50 -15.04 -3.29 3.44
CA SER A 50 -15.62 -2.03 2.99
C SER A 50 -14.82 -1.43 1.84
N ASN A 51 -15.39 -0.43 1.19
CA ASN A 51 -14.76 0.37 0.15
C ASN A 51 -14.44 1.79 0.64
N THR A 52 -14.37 2.00 1.96
CA THR A 52 -14.07 3.30 2.55
C THR A 52 -12.65 3.74 2.21
N THR A 53 -12.37 5.04 2.39
CA THR A 53 -11.04 5.59 2.10
C THR A 53 -9.97 5.01 3.02
N LEU A 54 -10.31 4.68 4.27
CA LEU A 54 -9.43 4.07 5.26
C LEU A 54 -10.05 2.75 5.74
N ASP A 55 -9.20 1.80 6.12
CA ASP A 55 -9.62 0.51 6.67
C ASP A 55 -10.03 0.63 8.15
N PHE A 56 -9.50 1.63 8.86
CA PHE A 56 -9.83 1.99 10.24
C PHE A 56 -10.37 3.42 10.33
N GLU A 57 -10.94 3.78 11.48
CA GLU A 57 -11.38 5.15 11.75
C GLU A 57 -10.25 6.19 11.63
N ASP A 58 -9.03 5.78 12.00
CA ASP A 58 -7.87 6.65 12.18
C ASP A 58 -6.62 6.16 11.43
N GLY A 59 -6.73 5.20 10.51
CA GLY A 59 -5.59 4.69 9.78
C GLY A 59 -5.89 3.61 8.74
N GLU A 60 -4.83 3.09 8.12
CA GLU A 60 -4.91 2.16 7.00
C GLU A 60 -4.21 0.83 7.35
N LEU A 61 -4.81 -0.29 6.94
CA LEU A 61 -4.21 -1.61 7.03
C LEU A 61 -3.38 -1.90 5.79
N LYS A 62 -2.16 -2.41 6.01
CA LYS A 62 -1.27 -2.79 4.92
C LYS A 62 -0.63 -4.13 5.19
N THR A 63 -0.85 -5.08 4.27
CA THR A 63 -0.22 -6.41 4.31
C THR A 63 0.78 -6.57 3.17
N ASN A 64 1.86 -7.31 3.41
CA ASN A 64 2.84 -7.62 2.38
C ASN A 64 3.42 -9.01 2.57
N LYS A 65 3.65 -9.72 1.46
CA LYS A 65 4.35 -11.00 1.47
C LYS A 65 5.82 -10.80 1.87
N CYS A 66 6.27 -11.55 2.87
CA CYS A 66 7.67 -11.64 3.28
C CYS A 66 8.14 -13.10 3.40
N ASP A 67 9.44 -13.29 3.61
CA ASP A 67 10.00 -14.59 4.03
C ASP A 67 9.78 -14.82 5.54
N ARG A 68 10.35 -15.90 6.09
CA ARG A 68 10.27 -16.23 7.53
C ARG A 68 10.98 -15.25 8.46
N TYR A 69 11.88 -14.42 7.92
CA TYR A 69 12.64 -13.43 8.67
C TYR A 69 12.03 -12.03 8.54
N GLY A 70 10.89 -11.88 7.88
CA GLY A 70 10.23 -10.60 7.66
C GLY A 70 10.78 -9.80 6.49
N ASN A 71 11.65 -10.37 5.65
CA ASN A 71 12.16 -9.65 4.48
C ASN A 71 11.08 -9.56 3.39
N PRO A 72 10.73 -8.35 2.91
CA PRO A 72 9.66 -8.15 1.94
C PRO A 72 10.02 -8.76 0.58
N LEU A 73 9.12 -9.60 0.05
CA LEU A 73 9.31 -10.29 -1.23
C LEU A 73 8.67 -9.56 -2.41
N GLU A 74 7.80 -8.58 -2.16
CA GLU A 74 7.13 -7.79 -3.20
C GLU A 74 6.92 -6.33 -2.76
N THR A 75 6.63 -5.45 -3.72
CA THR A 75 6.15 -4.09 -3.43
C THR A 75 4.74 -4.13 -2.86
N MET A 76 4.38 -3.20 -1.99
CA MET A 76 3.08 -3.18 -1.31
C MET A 76 2.16 -2.14 -1.93
N PHE A 77 0.95 -2.54 -2.31
CA PHE A 77 -0.03 -1.63 -2.91
C PHE A 77 -0.49 -0.57 -1.90
N ILE A 78 -0.65 0.68 -2.37
CA ILE A 78 -1.18 1.78 -1.57
C ILE A 78 -2.57 2.15 -2.07
N THR A 79 -2.66 2.71 -3.27
CA THR A 79 -3.93 3.19 -3.84
C THR A 79 -3.80 3.43 -5.35
N GLN A 80 -4.91 3.26 -6.09
CA GLN A 80 -4.98 3.63 -7.51
C GLN A 80 -5.02 5.15 -7.68
N ILE A 81 -4.40 5.64 -8.76
CA ILE A 81 -4.23 7.09 -8.94
C ILE A 81 -5.34 7.75 -9.75
N ALA A 82 -6.21 6.98 -10.42
CA ALA A 82 -7.17 7.53 -11.38
C ALA A 82 -8.08 8.63 -10.78
N SER A 83 -8.54 8.45 -9.54
CA SER A 83 -9.42 9.43 -8.85
C SER A 83 -8.68 10.61 -8.21
N MET A 84 -7.34 10.61 -8.25
CA MET A 84 -6.48 11.64 -7.67
C MET A 84 -5.44 12.16 -8.66
N ILE A 85 -5.56 11.81 -9.94
CA ILE A 85 -4.51 12.08 -10.91
C ILE A 85 -4.22 13.57 -11.06
N ASP A 86 -5.26 14.40 -11.10
CA ASP A 86 -5.08 15.85 -11.19
C ASP A 86 -4.52 16.42 -9.87
N GLU A 87 -4.75 15.80 -8.69
CA GLU A 87 -4.06 16.21 -7.45
C GLU A 87 -2.54 16.03 -7.54
N ILE A 88 -2.10 14.94 -8.16
CA ILE A 88 -0.67 14.64 -8.40
C ILE A 88 -0.11 15.62 -9.44
N LEU A 89 -0.82 15.81 -10.55
CA LEU A 89 -0.34 16.65 -11.64
C LEU A 89 -0.30 18.13 -11.24
N ASP A 90 -1.24 18.60 -10.42
CA ASP A 90 -1.24 19.96 -9.86
C ASP A 90 -0.23 20.15 -8.72
N LYS A 91 0.50 19.10 -8.32
CA LYS A 91 1.48 19.13 -7.23
C LYS A 91 0.88 19.69 -5.93
N LYS A 92 -0.32 19.22 -5.56
CA LYS A 92 -0.98 19.68 -4.32
C LYS A 92 -0.06 19.48 -3.10
N PRO A 93 -0.15 20.32 -2.06
CA PRO A 93 0.62 20.13 -0.83
C PRO A 93 0.42 18.71 -0.29
N PHE A 94 1.50 17.99 0.00
CA PHE A 94 1.49 16.54 0.25
C PHE A 94 0.46 16.16 1.32
N GLU A 95 0.42 16.89 2.44
CA GLU A 95 -0.45 16.67 3.60
C GLU A 95 -1.94 16.81 3.27
N THR A 96 -2.26 17.53 2.19
CA THR A 96 -3.65 17.74 1.75
C THR A 96 -4.15 16.67 0.77
N THR A 97 -3.26 15.79 0.31
CA THR A 97 -3.56 14.80 -0.73
C THR A 97 -4.31 13.59 -0.19
N LYS A 98 -5.05 12.92 -1.07
CA LYS A 98 -5.62 11.59 -0.77
C LYS A 98 -4.55 10.54 -0.47
N LEU A 99 -3.35 10.70 -1.05
CA LEU A 99 -2.22 9.82 -0.77
C LEU A 99 -1.81 9.95 0.70
N TYR A 100 -1.53 11.17 1.18
CA TYR A 100 -1.11 11.39 2.57
C TYR A 100 -2.11 10.86 3.59
N LYS A 101 -3.42 11.02 3.35
CA LYS A 101 -4.46 10.43 4.22
C LYS A 101 -4.28 8.93 4.44
N LYS A 102 -3.84 8.18 3.41
CA LYS A 102 -3.54 6.75 3.50
C LYS A 102 -2.17 6.44 4.11
N LEU A 103 -1.26 7.40 4.14
CA LEU A 103 0.10 7.22 4.64
C LEU A 103 0.28 7.67 6.09
N GLN A 104 -0.58 8.56 6.58
CA GLN A 104 -0.42 9.25 7.85
C GLN A 104 -0.35 8.29 9.05
N ASN A 105 -1.18 7.25 9.08
CA ASN A 105 -1.19 6.25 10.14
C ASN A 105 -1.46 4.87 9.53
N ILE A 106 -0.43 4.03 9.48
CA ILE A 106 -0.46 2.71 8.84
C ILE A 106 -0.22 1.64 9.89
N LEU A 107 -1.01 0.56 9.83
CA LEU A 107 -0.68 -0.70 10.48
C LEU A 107 -0.14 -1.67 9.43
N TYR A 108 1.18 -1.85 9.45
CA TYR A 108 1.87 -2.78 8.56
C TYR A 108 1.92 -4.17 9.20
N VAL A 109 1.43 -5.18 8.49
CA VAL A 109 1.38 -6.57 8.93
C VAL A 109 2.10 -7.46 7.89
N PRO A 110 3.35 -7.86 8.15
CA PRO A 110 4.05 -8.80 7.27
C PRO A 110 3.38 -10.17 7.33
N ILE A 111 3.34 -10.84 6.17
CA ILE A 111 2.79 -12.19 6.05
C ILE A 111 3.89 -13.09 5.54
N SER A 112 4.38 -13.97 6.42
CA SER A 112 5.34 -14.99 6.03
C SER A 112 4.65 -16.01 5.16
N LYS A 113 4.99 -16.01 3.86
CA LYS A 113 4.51 -16.99 2.88
C LYS A 113 5.67 -17.87 2.42
N ASP A 114 6.34 -18.47 3.40
CA ASP A 114 7.43 -19.41 3.20
C ASP A 114 6.92 -20.86 3.32
N GLY A 115 7.26 -21.70 2.35
CA GLY A 115 6.79 -23.09 2.30
C GLY A 115 5.27 -23.26 2.10
N ASP A 116 4.74 -24.31 2.75
CA ASP A 116 3.33 -24.73 2.67
C ASP A 116 2.37 -23.61 3.13
N PRO A 117 1.33 -23.27 2.34
CA PRO A 117 0.26 -22.34 2.72
C PRO A 117 -0.36 -22.55 4.09
N ALA A 118 -0.45 -23.79 4.57
CA ALA A 118 -0.96 -24.10 5.92
C ALA A 118 0.00 -23.65 7.04
N GLN A 119 1.29 -23.44 6.73
CA GLN A 119 2.31 -22.92 7.65
C GLN A 119 2.50 -21.40 7.53
N TRP A 120 1.83 -20.74 6.58
CA TRP A 120 1.89 -19.27 6.49
C TRP A 120 1.34 -18.65 7.77
N MET A 121 1.87 -17.49 8.12
CA MET A 121 1.53 -16.81 9.37
C MET A 121 1.72 -15.31 9.24
N TYR A 122 1.02 -14.55 10.09
CA TYR A 122 1.32 -13.15 10.31
C TYR A 122 2.60 -13.02 11.15
N LEU A 123 3.41 -12.00 10.87
CA LEU A 123 4.49 -11.59 11.75
C LEU A 123 4.05 -10.39 12.61
N PRO A 124 4.78 -10.03 13.68
CA PRO A 124 4.43 -8.89 14.53
C PRO A 124 4.18 -7.62 13.72
N SER A 125 3.08 -6.93 14.05
CA SER A 125 2.67 -5.74 13.31
C SER A 125 3.47 -4.50 13.70
N ILE A 126 3.70 -3.60 12.73
CA ILE A 126 4.41 -2.34 12.91
C ILE A 126 3.43 -1.20 12.64
N GLN A 127 3.17 -0.37 13.65
CA GLN A 127 2.43 0.87 13.44
C GLN A 127 3.40 1.96 13.00
N VAL A 128 3.06 2.67 11.94
CA VAL A 128 3.79 3.85 11.44
C VAL A 128 2.84 5.03 11.47
N ASP A 129 3.15 6.01 12.33
CA ASP A 129 2.35 7.22 12.50
C ASP A 129 3.23 8.44 12.20
N LEU A 130 3.05 9.03 11.02
CA LEU A 130 3.87 10.12 10.51
C LEU A 130 3.78 11.40 11.35
N SER A 131 2.80 11.50 12.27
CA SER A 131 2.73 12.62 13.22
C SER A 131 3.74 12.51 14.37
N GLN A 132 4.29 11.31 14.62
CA GLN A 132 5.23 11.09 15.71
C GLN A 132 6.66 11.49 15.31
N SER A 133 7.39 12.10 16.26
CA SER A 133 8.76 12.59 16.04
C SER A 133 9.72 11.53 15.51
N LYS A 134 9.63 10.28 15.98
CA LYS A 134 10.46 9.15 15.52
C LYS A 134 10.27 8.80 14.04
N TYR A 135 9.19 9.26 13.40
CA TYR A 135 8.95 9.08 11.96
C TYR A 135 9.15 10.35 11.14
N ARG A 136 9.73 11.41 11.71
CA ARG A 136 9.95 12.69 11.02
C ARG A 136 10.73 12.52 9.71
N ASP A 137 11.84 11.78 9.74
CA ASP A 137 12.67 11.56 8.55
C ASP A 137 11.95 10.71 7.50
N LEU A 138 11.10 9.77 7.94
CA LEU A 138 10.25 9.00 7.05
C LEU A 138 9.20 9.89 6.37
N ALA A 139 8.53 10.74 7.15
CA ALA A 139 7.51 11.66 6.66
C ALA A 139 8.10 12.59 5.60
N LYS A 140 9.27 13.19 5.90
CA LYS A 140 10.02 14.04 4.96
C LYS A 140 10.39 13.28 3.69
N GLN A 141 10.90 12.05 3.82
CA GLN A 141 11.30 11.27 2.64
C GLN A 141 10.09 10.89 1.76
N LEU A 142 8.94 10.57 2.35
CA LEU A 142 7.72 10.26 1.60
C LEU A 142 7.15 11.49 0.88
N GLU A 143 7.27 12.67 1.50
CA GLU A 143 6.93 13.95 0.87
C GLU A 143 7.84 14.23 -0.34
N GLU A 144 9.17 14.08 -0.17
CA GLU A 144 10.15 14.23 -1.25
C GLU A 144 9.86 13.26 -2.42
N ASP A 145 9.53 12.01 -2.11
CA ASP A 145 9.14 11.02 -3.10
C ASP A 145 7.87 11.41 -3.86
N TYR A 146 6.86 11.92 -3.14
CA TYR A 146 5.62 12.38 -3.74
C TYR A 146 5.89 13.48 -4.76
N TYR A 147 6.67 14.51 -4.39
CA TYR A 147 6.98 15.61 -5.32
C TYR A 147 7.86 15.15 -6.48
N THR A 148 8.83 14.27 -6.24
CA THR A 148 9.64 13.64 -7.30
C THR A 148 8.76 12.91 -8.32
N ILE A 149 7.76 12.17 -7.84
CA ILE A 149 6.79 11.47 -8.70
C ILE A 149 5.94 12.47 -9.48
N CYS A 150 5.45 13.53 -8.83
CA CYS A 150 4.66 14.57 -9.51
C CYS A 150 5.46 15.23 -10.65
N ASP A 151 6.72 15.58 -10.39
CA ASP A 151 7.61 16.20 -11.39
C ASP A 151 7.94 15.24 -12.53
N THR A 152 8.21 13.97 -12.20
CA THR A 152 8.45 12.93 -13.21
C THR A 152 7.23 12.75 -14.12
N MET A 153 6.03 12.70 -13.55
CA MET A 153 4.79 12.51 -14.32
C MET A 153 4.47 13.72 -15.20
N ASN A 154 4.61 14.95 -14.67
CA ASN A 154 4.44 16.15 -15.47
C ASN A 154 5.46 16.21 -16.62
N LYS A 155 6.74 15.86 -16.36
CA LYS A 155 7.78 15.79 -17.40
C LYS A 155 7.43 14.78 -18.50
N GLN A 156 6.93 13.60 -18.13
CA GLN A 156 6.49 12.59 -19.11
C GLN A 156 5.37 13.12 -20.00
N LEU A 157 4.34 13.75 -19.41
CA LEU A 157 3.15 14.19 -20.14
C LEU A 157 3.36 15.44 -20.99
N SER A 158 4.32 16.29 -20.61
CA SER A 158 4.67 17.48 -21.36
C SER A 158 5.65 17.22 -22.51
N ALA A 159 6.16 15.98 -22.67
CA ALA A 159 7.10 15.63 -23.73
C ALA A 159 6.49 15.75 -25.14
N SER A 160 5.19 15.46 -25.29
CA SER A 160 4.44 15.68 -26.53
C SER A 160 2.91 15.67 -26.28
N PRO A 161 2.08 16.15 -27.23
CA PRO A 161 0.62 16.07 -27.13
C PRO A 161 0.05 14.64 -27.01
N THR A 162 0.83 13.63 -27.40
CA THR A 162 0.45 12.21 -27.39
C THR A 162 1.16 11.39 -26.31
N ALA A 163 2.06 12.01 -25.54
CA ALA A 163 2.83 11.32 -24.51
C ALA A 163 1.92 10.68 -23.45
N THR A 164 2.28 9.49 -22.97
CA THR A 164 1.51 8.73 -21.98
C THR A 164 2.27 8.64 -20.67
N LEU A 165 1.55 8.37 -19.58
CA LEU A 165 2.17 8.07 -18.29
C LEU A 165 2.93 6.76 -18.37
N HIS A 166 4.09 6.73 -17.72
CA HIS A 166 4.87 5.54 -17.46
C HIS A 166 5.09 5.37 -15.95
N THR A 167 6.03 4.52 -15.56
CA THR A 167 6.41 4.37 -14.15
C THR A 167 7.13 5.64 -13.69
N ALA A 168 6.85 6.08 -12.46
CA ALA A 168 7.56 7.15 -11.77
C ALA A 168 8.03 6.64 -10.41
N ASN A 169 9.27 6.91 -10.02
CA ASN A 169 9.89 6.33 -8.84
C ASN A 169 10.38 7.41 -7.88
N GLY A 170 10.05 7.23 -6.60
CA GLY A 170 10.80 7.78 -5.48
C GLY A 170 11.69 6.71 -4.83
N LYS A 171 12.22 7.04 -3.65
CA LYS A 171 13.06 6.17 -2.83
C LYS A 171 12.24 5.05 -2.17
N PHE A 172 11.14 5.38 -1.52
CA PHE A 172 10.23 4.50 -0.77
C PHE A 172 8.89 4.26 -1.45
N ILE A 173 8.38 5.19 -2.26
CA ILE A 173 7.14 4.97 -3.03
C ILE A 173 7.39 5.07 -4.55
N GLN A 174 6.50 4.46 -5.33
CA GLN A 174 6.51 4.52 -6.79
C GLN A 174 5.10 4.45 -7.37
N VAL A 175 4.90 4.99 -8.56
CA VAL A 175 3.70 4.81 -9.38
C VAL A 175 4.01 3.86 -10.53
N ARG A 176 3.22 2.80 -10.67
CA ARG A 176 3.34 1.81 -11.76
C ARG A 176 1.97 1.32 -12.22
N THR A 177 1.93 0.62 -13.35
CA THR A 177 0.69 0.02 -13.88
C THR A 177 0.08 -0.96 -12.88
N LYS A 178 -1.22 -0.83 -12.63
CA LYS A 178 -2.04 -1.73 -11.80
C LYS A 178 -3.44 -1.81 -12.39
N ASP A 179 -3.60 -2.73 -13.33
CA ASP A 179 -4.83 -2.91 -14.07
C ASP A 179 -4.95 -4.36 -14.55
N SER A 180 -6.15 -4.76 -14.94
CA SER A 180 -6.48 -6.04 -15.55
C SER A 180 -7.46 -5.81 -16.69
N GLN A 181 -7.66 -6.78 -17.57
CA GLN A 181 -8.70 -6.64 -18.59
C GLN A 181 -10.12 -6.74 -17.95
N PRO A 182 -11.10 -5.94 -18.42
CA PRO A 182 -10.96 -4.84 -19.38
C PRO A 182 -10.16 -3.67 -18.77
N TYR A 183 -9.26 -3.07 -19.55
CA TYR A 183 -8.38 -2.00 -19.06
C TYR A 183 -9.13 -0.69 -18.78
N HIS A 184 -8.70 0.03 -17.76
CA HIS A 184 -9.30 1.27 -17.29
C HIS A 184 -8.35 2.44 -17.53
N SER A 185 -8.66 3.28 -18.52
CA SER A 185 -7.84 4.43 -18.83
C SER A 185 -7.91 5.56 -17.80
N ILE A 186 -6.89 6.42 -17.79
CA ILE A 186 -6.84 7.62 -16.96
C ILE A 186 -6.97 8.85 -17.86
N PHE A 187 -8.00 9.67 -17.59
CA PHE A 187 -8.17 11.00 -18.17
C PHE A 187 -7.70 12.05 -17.16
N SER A 188 -6.94 13.05 -17.61
CA SER A 188 -6.56 14.19 -16.79
C SER A 188 -7.30 15.43 -17.26
N LYS A 189 -7.94 16.14 -16.32
CA LYS A 189 -8.55 17.44 -16.59
C LYS A 189 -7.49 18.49 -16.89
N LYS A 190 -6.36 18.47 -16.17
CA LYS A 190 -5.23 19.40 -16.38
C LYS A 190 -4.72 19.38 -17.83
N TYR A 191 -4.56 18.19 -18.41
CA TYR A 191 -4.07 18.04 -19.80
C TYR A 191 -5.19 17.92 -20.84
N GLY A 192 -6.46 17.88 -20.43
CA GLY A 192 -7.62 17.78 -21.32
C GLY A 192 -7.65 16.52 -22.20
N ARG A 193 -6.95 15.44 -21.80
CA ARG A 193 -6.79 14.23 -22.63
C ARG A 193 -6.65 12.96 -21.80
N LYS A 194 -6.83 11.82 -22.47
CA LYS A 194 -6.43 10.51 -21.95
C LYS A 194 -4.91 10.43 -21.89
N ILE A 195 -4.37 10.24 -20.69
CA ILE A 195 -2.94 10.23 -20.41
C ILE A 195 -2.38 8.86 -20.05
N SER A 196 -3.25 7.83 -19.96
CA SER A 196 -2.86 6.44 -19.79
C SER A 196 -3.98 5.54 -20.33
N ASP A 197 -3.63 4.49 -21.05
CA ASP A 197 -4.56 3.46 -21.50
C ASP A 197 -4.94 2.47 -20.41
N LYS A 198 -4.07 2.32 -19.40
CA LYS A 198 -4.25 1.45 -18.23
C LYS A 198 -4.24 2.24 -16.93
N ASN A 199 -4.85 1.68 -15.91
CA ASN A 199 -4.81 2.26 -14.57
C ASN A 199 -3.44 2.05 -13.93
N ARG A 200 -3.12 2.93 -12.99
CA ARG A 200 -1.84 3.00 -12.28
C ARG A 200 -2.10 3.16 -10.80
N ALA A 201 -1.15 2.75 -9.98
CA ALA A 201 -1.27 2.83 -8.53
C ALA A 201 0.07 3.21 -7.90
N PHE A 202 -0.04 3.86 -6.75
CA PHE A 202 1.06 3.99 -5.80
C PHE A 202 1.35 2.65 -5.14
N TYR A 203 2.65 2.38 -4.96
CA TYR A 203 3.17 1.24 -4.23
C TYR A 203 4.30 1.69 -3.32
N PHE A 204 4.39 1.10 -2.13
CA PHE A 204 5.63 1.10 -1.37
C PHE A 204 6.62 0.14 -2.01
N LYS A 205 7.86 0.59 -2.16
CA LYS A 205 9.00 -0.23 -2.56
C LYS A 205 9.52 -1.02 -1.37
N LYS A 206 10.26 -2.10 -1.63
CA LYS A 206 10.83 -3.00 -0.61
C LYS A 206 11.64 -2.24 0.44
N GLU A 207 12.32 -1.18 0.02
CA GLU A 207 13.13 -0.30 0.85
C GLU A 207 12.31 0.36 1.96
N PHE A 208 11.04 0.69 1.73
CA PHE A 208 10.15 1.22 2.76
C PHE A 208 9.92 0.19 3.87
N MET A 209 9.47 -1.02 3.52
CA MET A 209 9.24 -2.08 4.50
C MET A 209 10.51 -2.41 5.30
N LYS A 210 11.68 -2.49 4.62
CA LYS A 210 12.98 -2.67 5.28
C LYS A 210 13.30 -1.53 6.24
N TYR A 211 13.04 -0.30 5.84
CA TYR A 211 13.28 0.87 6.67
C TYR A 211 12.39 0.89 7.91
N ILE A 212 11.10 0.52 7.81
CA ILE A 212 10.19 0.50 8.97
C ILE A 212 10.40 -0.67 9.92
N ALA A 213 10.99 -1.77 9.45
CA ALA A 213 11.33 -2.93 10.26
C ALA A 213 12.70 -2.82 10.96
N SER A 214 13.49 -1.79 10.66
CA SER A 214 14.80 -1.60 11.29
C SER A 214 14.66 -1.25 12.78
N PRO A 215 15.45 -1.89 13.67
CA PRO A 215 15.36 -1.71 15.13
C PRO A 215 15.82 -0.35 15.65
N GLU A 216 16.44 0.49 14.82
CA GLU A 216 16.89 1.84 15.19
C GLU A 216 15.93 2.90 14.64
N LYS A 217 15.01 3.37 15.48
CA LYS A 217 14.16 4.55 15.22
C LYS A 217 13.86 5.34 16.48
#